data_AF-A0A949I3S4-F1
#
_entry.id   AF-A0A949I3S4-F1
#
_cell.length_a   1.000
_cell.length_b   1.000
_cell.length_c   1.000
_cell.angle_alpha   90.00
_cell.angle_beta   90.00
_cell.angle_gamma   90.00
#
_symmetry.space_group_name_H-M   'P 1'
#
loop_
_entity.id
_entity.type
_entity.pdbx_description
1 polymer ?
#
loop_
_entity_poly.entity_id
_entity_poly.type
_entity_poly.pdbx_seq_one_letter_code
_entity_poly.pdbx_strand_id
1 'polypeptide(L)'
;MSVPPLRLAAATASPPDRAELISRSHERSTAFGLQSNMVPDFSAAGRGELNNVREKNESLHRHAMPIMEMLYEQIVDTHSMVVLTDACGTILHSVGDRDFLARAAKVALTPGVNWAEQAKGTNAIGTALIEERPILVHAHEHYLSANHFLTC
;
A
#
# COMPACT_ATOMS: atom_id res chain seq x y z
N MET A 1 21.83 -50.23 -1.50
CA MET A 1 21.71 -49.11 -2.46
C MET A 1 21.66 -47.83 -1.63
N SER A 2 22.72 -47.03 -1.67
CA SER A 2 22.84 -45.78 -0.89
C SER A 2 22.35 -44.62 -1.75
N VAL A 3 21.33 -43.91 -1.28
CA VAL A 3 20.81 -42.70 -1.95
C VAL A 3 21.70 -41.53 -1.54
N PRO A 4 22.30 -40.78 -2.48
CA PRO A 4 23.10 -39.61 -2.13
C PRO A 4 22.17 -38.47 -1.68
N PRO A 5 22.59 -37.61 -0.73
CA PRO A 5 21.78 -36.46 -0.37
C PRO A 5 21.81 -35.42 -1.51
N LEU A 6 20.63 -34.95 -1.91
CA LEU A 6 20.48 -33.78 -2.78
C LEU A 6 21.05 -32.56 -2.06
N ARG A 7 22.16 -32.02 -2.54
CA ARG A 7 22.60 -30.66 -2.22
C ARG A 7 21.76 -29.68 -3.03
N LEU A 8 20.69 -29.16 -2.44
CA LEU A 8 20.06 -27.94 -2.93
C LEU A 8 20.85 -26.75 -2.38
N ALA A 9 21.94 -26.38 -3.05
CA ALA A 9 22.54 -25.07 -2.85
C ALA A 9 21.69 -24.05 -3.62
N ALA A 10 20.55 -23.65 -3.04
CA ALA A 10 19.93 -22.40 -3.43
C ALA A 10 20.82 -21.30 -2.84
N ALA A 11 21.48 -20.52 -3.69
CA ALA A 11 22.12 -19.29 -3.27
C ALA A 11 21.01 -18.36 -2.77
N THR A 12 20.82 -18.30 -1.45
CA THR A 12 19.93 -17.34 -0.83
C THR A 12 20.64 -16.00 -0.87
N ALA A 13 20.39 -15.20 -1.91
CA ALA A 13 20.64 -13.77 -1.80
C ALA A 13 19.89 -13.28 -0.56
N SER A 14 20.57 -12.53 0.32
CA SER A 14 19.90 -11.88 1.44
C SER A 14 18.74 -11.04 0.89
N PRO A 15 17.59 -10.97 1.58
CA PRO A 15 16.53 -10.08 1.16
C PRO A 15 17.09 -8.66 1.00
N PRO A 16 16.73 -7.93 -0.07
CA PRO A 16 17.22 -6.58 -0.31
C PRO A 16 16.89 -5.70 0.91
N ASP A 17 17.85 -4.86 1.28
CA ASP A 17 17.65 -3.84 2.30
C ASP A 17 16.60 -2.82 1.83
N ARG A 18 15.96 -2.12 2.77
CA ARG A 18 14.91 -1.12 2.50
C ARG A 18 15.37 -0.08 1.48
N ALA A 19 16.61 0.41 1.59
CA ALA A 19 17.15 1.39 0.65
C ALA A 19 17.13 0.89 -0.81
N GLU A 20 17.43 -0.40 -1.02
CA GLU A 20 17.40 -1.02 -2.34
C GLU A 20 15.96 -1.16 -2.87
N LEU A 21 15.01 -1.53 -2.00
CA LEU A 21 13.58 -1.61 -2.37
C LEU A 21 13.03 -0.24 -2.78
N ILE A 22 13.36 0.82 -2.04
CA ILE A 22 12.96 2.18 -2.36
C ILE A 22 13.59 2.63 -3.68
N SER A 23 14.89 2.40 -3.87
CA SER A 23 15.58 2.74 -5.13
C SER A 23 14.93 2.07 -6.33
N ARG A 24 14.65 0.75 -6.25
CA ARG A 24 13.98 0.00 -7.32
C ARG A 24 12.57 0.53 -7.60
N SER A 25 11.82 0.91 -6.57
CA SER A 25 10.48 1.51 -6.72
C SER A 25 10.55 2.91 -7.37
N HIS A 26 11.57 3.70 -7.07
CA HIS A 26 11.79 5.01 -7.71
C HIS A 26 12.10 4.87 -9.21
N GLU A 27 12.93 3.87 -9.56
CA GLU A 27 13.23 3.53 -10.95
C GLU A 27 11.98 3.12 -11.70
N ARG A 28 11.14 2.26 -11.12
CA ARG A 28 9.84 1.87 -11.71
C ARG A 28 8.89 3.05 -11.84
N SER A 29 8.78 3.89 -10.81
CA SER A 29 7.96 5.11 -10.85
C SER A 29 8.37 6.03 -12.01
N THR A 30 9.68 6.17 -12.24
CA THR A 30 10.21 6.92 -13.39
C THR A 30 9.88 6.22 -14.72
N ALA A 31 9.99 4.88 -14.78
CA ALA A 31 9.63 4.10 -15.97
C ALA A 31 8.12 4.16 -16.30
N PHE A 32 7.25 4.38 -15.31
CA PHE A 32 5.83 4.66 -15.51
C PHE A 32 5.55 6.07 -16.06
N GLY A 33 6.58 6.91 -16.21
CA GLY A 33 6.46 8.27 -16.73
C GLY A 33 6.03 9.30 -15.69
N LEU A 34 6.10 8.96 -14.39
CA LEU A 34 5.79 9.89 -13.32
C LEU A 34 6.90 10.93 -13.16
N GLN A 35 6.54 12.10 -12.67
CA GLN A 35 7.48 13.15 -12.26
C GLN A 35 7.26 13.43 -10.77
N SER A 36 8.32 13.54 -9.99
CA SER A 36 8.20 13.67 -8.52
C SER A 36 7.40 14.89 -8.05
N ASN A 37 7.29 15.94 -8.88
CA ASN A 37 6.55 17.16 -8.58
C ASN A 37 5.12 17.20 -9.18
N MET A 38 4.66 16.13 -9.82
CA MET A 38 3.31 16.11 -10.39
C MET A 38 2.24 16.07 -9.29
N VAL A 39 1.06 16.59 -9.62
CA VAL A 39 -0.13 16.46 -8.76
C VAL A 39 -0.86 15.18 -9.15
N PRO A 40 -0.91 14.16 -8.28
CA PRO A 40 -1.54 12.90 -8.64
C PRO A 40 -3.06 12.96 -8.52
N ASP A 41 -3.78 12.25 -9.40
CA ASP A 41 -5.25 12.22 -9.41
C ASP A 41 -5.80 11.34 -8.29
N PHE A 42 -6.37 11.96 -7.27
CA PHE A 42 -6.93 11.31 -6.10
C PHE A 42 -8.45 11.08 -6.17
N SER A 43 -9.02 11.14 -7.37
CA SER A 43 -10.44 10.86 -7.58
C SER A 43 -10.79 9.46 -7.09
N ALA A 44 -11.79 9.38 -6.21
CA ALA A 44 -12.31 8.10 -5.76
C ALA A 44 -13.24 7.50 -6.83
N ALA A 45 -13.18 6.18 -6.96
CA ALA A 45 -14.15 5.40 -7.72
C ALA A 45 -15.58 5.80 -7.37
N GLY A 46 -16.45 5.85 -8.39
CA GLY A 46 -17.87 6.13 -8.19
C GLY A 46 -18.51 5.07 -7.28
N ARG A 47 -19.63 5.41 -6.60
CA ARG A 47 -20.29 4.49 -5.65
C ARG A 47 -20.56 3.09 -6.22
N GLY A 48 -21.04 3.01 -7.47
CA GLY A 48 -21.31 1.73 -8.13
C GLY A 48 -20.04 0.92 -8.40
N GLU A 49 -18.95 1.58 -8.79
CA GLU A 49 -17.65 0.95 -9.01
C GLU A 49 -17.05 0.43 -7.69
N LEU A 50 -17.05 1.25 -6.64
CA LEU A 50 -16.58 0.83 -5.32
C LEU A 50 -17.38 -0.35 -4.78
N ASN A 51 -18.70 -0.37 -4.98
CA ASN A 51 -19.54 -1.52 -4.60
C ASN A 51 -19.14 -2.77 -5.39
N ASN A 52 -18.97 -2.67 -6.71
CA ASN A 52 -18.52 -3.80 -7.53
C ASN A 52 -17.15 -4.34 -7.08
N VAL A 53 -16.22 -3.45 -6.73
CA VAL A 53 -14.90 -3.85 -6.22
C VAL A 53 -15.02 -4.54 -4.86
N ARG A 54 -15.87 -4.02 -3.95
CA ARG A 54 -16.13 -4.67 -2.66
C ARG A 54 -16.80 -6.03 -2.79
N GLU A 55 -17.75 -6.18 -3.70
CA GLU A 55 -18.42 -7.45 -3.98
C GLU A 55 -17.43 -8.50 -4.49
N LYS A 56 -16.54 -8.11 -5.42
CA LYS A 56 -15.45 -9.00 -5.90
C LYS A 56 -14.48 -9.41 -4.79
N ASN A 57 -14.32 -8.57 -3.77
CA ASN A 57 -13.42 -8.79 -2.63
C ASN A 57 -14.17 -9.13 -1.35
N GLU A 58 -15.41 -9.61 -1.43
CA GLU A 58 -16.30 -9.72 -0.27
C GLU A 58 -15.72 -10.67 0.79
N SER A 59 -15.13 -11.79 0.39
CA SER A 59 -14.46 -12.71 1.31
C SER A 59 -13.28 -12.05 2.03
N LEU A 60 -12.39 -11.35 1.31
CA LEU A 60 -11.27 -10.61 1.91
C LEU A 60 -11.80 -9.57 2.90
N HIS A 61 -12.76 -8.76 2.47
CA HIS A 61 -13.33 -7.70 3.27
C HIS A 61 -13.94 -8.25 4.56
N ARG A 62 -14.79 -9.29 4.46
CA ARG A 62 -15.46 -9.92 5.60
C ARG A 62 -14.48 -10.42 6.67
N HIS A 63 -13.39 -11.06 6.26
CA HIS A 63 -12.41 -11.61 7.20
C HIS A 63 -11.43 -10.55 7.73
N ALA A 64 -11.18 -9.48 6.96
CA ALA A 64 -10.29 -8.41 7.39
C ALA A 64 -10.93 -7.49 8.43
N MET A 65 -12.24 -7.26 8.38
CA MET A 65 -12.93 -6.29 9.23
C MET A 65 -12.65 -6.45 10.74
N PRO A 66 -12.78 -7.64 11.36
CA PRO A 66 -12.50 -7.80 12.79
C PRO A 66 -11.04 -7.51 13.16
N ILE A 67 -10.10 -7.81 12.24
CA ILE A 67 -8.68 -7.53 12.43
C ILE A 67 -8.40 -6.04 12.33
N MET A 68 -9.04 -5.34 11.40
CA MET A 68 -8.93 -3.88 11.28
C MET A 68 -9.46 -3.18 12.53
N GLU A 69 -10.57 -3.64 13.10
CA GLU A 69 -11.13 -3.11 14.35
C GLU A 69 -10.17 -3.34 15.53
N MET A 70 -9.64 -4.55 15.66
CA MET A 70 -8.62 -4.87 16.69
C MET A 70 -7.35 -4.01 16.53
N LEU A 71 -6.86 -3.82 15.30
CA LEU A 71 -5.70 -2.96 15.05
C LEU A 71 -6.02 -1.50 15.38
N TYR A 72 -7.22 -1.03 15.05
CA TYR A 72 -7.66 0.31 15.38
C TYR A 72 -7.66 0.57 16.89
N GLU A 73 -8.17 -0.38 17.70
CA GLU A 73 -8.13 -0.27 19.16
C GLU A 73 -6.71 -0.10 19.73
N GLN A 74 -5.69 -0.63 19.03
CA GLN A 74 -4.29 -0.51 19.44
C GLN A 74 -3.64 0.81 19.03
N ILE A 75 -4.17 1.49 18.02
CA ILE A 75 -3.58 2.72 17.44
C ILE A 75 -4.43 3.97 17.71
N VAL A 76 -5.53 3.84 18.44
CA VAL A 76 -6.36 4.99 18.85
C VAL A 76 -5.50 6.05 19.54
N ASP A 77 -5.78 7.32 19.29
CA ASP A 77 -5.03 8.48 19.81
C ASP A 77 -3.55 8.59 19.35
N THR A 78 -3.10 7.73 18.43
CA THR A 78 -1.74 7.82 17.86
C THR A 78 -1.68 8.68 16.58
N HIS A 79 -2.82 9.17 16.10
CA HIS A 79 -2.95 9.84 14.80
C HIS A 79 -2.56 8.96 13.61
N SER A 80 -2.97 7.69 13.66
CA SER A 80 -2.72 6.69 12.63
C SER A 80 -4.03 6.17 12.04
N MET A 81 -3.94 5.44 10.92
CA MET A 81 -5.08 4.75 10.33
C MET A 81 -4.68 3.40 9.77
N VAL A 82 -5.67 2.51 9.66
CA VAL A 82 -5.55 1.23 8.98
C VAL A 82 -6.35 1.30 7.69
N VAL A 83 -5.73 0.86 6.60
CA VAL A 83 -6.33 0.84 5.25
C VAL A 83 -6.33 -0.59 4.73
N LEU A 84 -7.46 -1.03 4.19
CA LEU A 84 -7.59 -2.28 3.46
C LEU A 84 -7.76 -1.96 1.97
N THR A 85 -6.99 -2.64 1.13
CA THR A 85 -7.04 -2.49 -0.33
C THR A 85 -7.32 -3.82 -1.03
N ASP A 86 -7.76 -3.76 -2.29
CA ASP A 86 -7.77 -4.92 -3.18
C ASP A 86 -6.38 -5.15 -3.80
N ALA A 87 -6.25 -6.23 -4.58
CA ALA A 87 -5.00 -6.56 -5.27
C ALA A 87 -4.57 -5.53 -6.34
N CYS A 88 -5.42 -4.57 -6.69
CA CYS A 88 -5.09 -3.47 -7.61
C CYS A 88 -4.69 -2.19 -6.86
N GLY A 89 -4.69 -2.19 -5.53
CA GLY A 89 -4.38 -1.03 -4.70
C GLY A 89 -5.56 -0.07 -4.51
N THR A 90 -6.79 -0.49 -4.84
CA THR A 90 -8.00 0.30 -4.57
C THR A 90 -8.40 0.15 -3.12
N ILE A 91 -8.58 1.26 -2.40
CA ILE A 91 -8.99 1.24 -1.00
C ILE A 91 -10.43 0.72 -0.87
N LEU A 92 -10.60 -0.36 -0.12
CA LEU A 92 -11.90 -0.97 0.19
C LEU A 92 -12.50 -0.35 1.45
N HIS A 93 -11.65 -0.12 2.46
CA HIS A 93 -12.07 0.32 3.79
C HIS A 93 -10.92 1.04 4.50
N SER A 94 -11.27 1.99 5.38
CA SER A 94 -10.32 2.76 6.18
C SER A 94 -10.87 2.93 7.59
N VAL A 95 -10.04 2.69 8.62
CA VAL A 95 -10.38 2.90 10.03
C VAL A 95 -9.32 3.81 10.68
N GLY A 96 -9.74 4.78 11.49
CA GLY A 96 -8.86 5.72 12.19
C GLY A 96 -9.70 6.77 12.94
N ASP A 97 -9.05 7.62 13.74
CA ASP A 97 -9.74 8.66 14.50
C ASP A 97 -10.51 9.61 13.57
N ARG A 98 -11.72 10.06 13.91
CA ARG A 98 -12.53 10.93 13.02
C ARG A 98 -11.78 12.19 12.56
N ASP A 99 -11.03 12.81 13.46
CA ASP A 99 -10.24 14.01 13.16
C ASP A 99 -9.03 13.68 12.29
N PHE A 100 -8.51 12.45 12.41
CA PHE A 100 -7.47 11.94 11.52
C PHE A 100 -8.03 11.53 10.16
N LEU A 101 -9.19 10.87 10.09
CA LEU A 101 -9.89 10.55 8.84
C LEU A 101 -10.24 11.81 8.05
N ALA A 102 -10.59 12.92 8.71
CA ALA A 102 -10.80 14.21 8.05
C ALA A 102 -9.50 14.78 7.45
N ARG A 103 -8.33 14.55 8.08
CA ARG A 103 -7.02 14.89 7.52
C ARG A 103 -6.61 13.90 6.42
N ALA A 104 -6.84 12.61 6.61
CA ALA A 104 -6.59 11.55 5.65
C ALA A 104 -7.47 11.68 4.39
N ALA A 105 -8.66 12.27 4.51
CA ALA A 105 -9.49 12.64 3.37
C ALA A 105 -8.84 13.74 2.52
N LYS A 106 -8.08 14.66 3.13
CA LYS A 106 -7.25 15.63 2.38
C LYS A 106 -6.10 14.97 1.64
N VAL A 107 -5.79 13.72 1.99
CA VAL A 107 -4.69 12.95 1.43
C VAL A 107 -5.14 11.68 0.73
N ALA A 108 -6.45 11.60 0.47
CA ALA A 108 -7.07 10.57 -0.37
C ALA A 108 -6.83 9.11 0.06
N LEU A 109 -6.72 8.87 1.37
CA LEU A 109 -6.76 7.52 1.94
C LEU A 109 -8.20 7.08 2.22
N THR A 110 -9.10 7.37 1.28
CA THR A 110 -10.53 7.11 1.38
C THR A 110 -10.94 5.94 0.48
N PRO A 111 -12.00 5.20 0.84
CA PRO A 111 -12.51 4.12 0.00
C PRO A 111 -12.78 4.57 -1.44
N GLY A 112 -12.33 3.76 -2.39
CA GLY A 112 -12.43 4.01 -3.83
C GLY A 112 -11.23 4.68 -4.46
N VAL A 113 -10.31 5.26 -3.68
CA VAL A 113 -9.06 5.82 -4.24
C VAL A 113 -8.08 4.68 -4.51
N ASN A 114 -7.44 4.72 -5.69
CA ASN A 114 -6.41 3.76 -6.06
C ASN A 114 -4.99 4.29 -5.78
N TRP A 115 -4.19 3.45 -5.13
CA TRP A 115 -2.82 3.75 -4.69
C TRP A 115 -1.76 2.86 -5.38
N ALA A 116 -2.07 2.31 -6.55
CA ALA A 116 -1.09 1.57 -7.35
C ALA A 116 0.17 2.42 -7.63
N GLU A 117 1.35 1.77 -7.58
CA GLU A 117 2.65 2.43 -7.80
C GLU A 117 2.69 3.12 -9.17
N GLN A 118 2.03 2.53 -10.17
CA GLN A 118 1.94 3.10 -11.53
C GLN A 118 1.27 4.47 -11.58
N ALA A 119 0.33 4.75 -10.67
CA ALA A 119 -0.41 6.02 -10.64
C ALA A 119 0.11 6.99 -9.56
N LYS A 120 0.63 6.47 -8.45
CA LYS A 120 1.01 7.25 -7.25
C LYS A 120 2.50 7.24 -6.95
N GLY A 121 3.29 6.60 -7.80
CA GLY A 121 4.70 6.34 -7.57
C GLY A 121 4.91 5.51 -6.31
N THR A 122 6.16 5.49 -5.83
CA THR A 122 6.53 4.80 -4.59
C THR A 122 5.66 5.24 -3.42
N ASN A 123 4.91 4.29 -2.89
CA ASN A 123 4.08 4.35 -1.69
C ASN A 123 3.92 2.93 -1.12
N ALA A 124 3.59 2.78 0.15
CA ALA A 124 3.58 1.45 0.77
C ALA A 124 2.58 0.48 0.13
N ILE A 125 1.37 0.93 -0.22
CA ILE A 125 0.31 0.10 -0.82
C ILE A 125 0.79 -0.46 -2.17
N GLY A 126 1.09 0.42 -3.13
CA GLY A 126 1.46 0.02 -4.48
C GLY A 126 2.78 -0.75 -4.52
N THR A 127 3.76 -0.34 -3.72
CA THR A 127 5.08 -0.99 -3.70
C THR A 127 5.00 -2.38 -3.07
N ALA A 128 4.21 -2.56 -2.00
CA ALA A 128 4.03 -3.87 -1.38
C ALA A 128 3.33 -4.86 -2.30
N LEU A 129 2.39 -4.40 -3.14
CA LEU A 129 1.73 -5.23 -4.15
C LEU A 129 2.72 -5.72 -5.23
N ILE A 130 3.70 -4.90 -5.61
CA ILE A 130 4.73 -5.29 -6.61
C ILE A 130 5.84 -6.15 -5.99
N GLU A 131 6.29 -5.81 -4.79
CA GLU A 131 7.40 -6.50 -4.12
C GLU A 131 6.96 -7.75 -3.34
N GLU A 132 5.64 -8.00 -3.25
CA GLU A 132 4.99 -9.11 -2.54
C GLU A 132 5.49 -9.31 -1.11
N ARG A 133 5.76 -8.19 -0.43
CA ARG A 133 6.32 -8.17 0.93
C ARG A 133 5.91 -6.91 1.67
N PRO A 134 6.02 -6.88 3.01
CA PRO A 134 5.85 -5.65 3.78
C PRO A 134 6.83 -4.57 3.34
N ILE A 135 6.34 -3.37 3.06
CA ILE A 135 7.12 -2.19 2.69
C ILE A 135 6.79 -1.06 3.66
N LEU A 136 7.81 -0.40 4.18
CA LEU A 136 7.70 0.88 4.88
C LEU A 136 8.19 1.97 3.94
N VAL A 137 7.39 3.01 3.76
CA VAL A 137 7.75 4.22 3.01
C VAL A 137 7.58 5.43 3.92
N HIS A 138 8.69 6.10 4.21
CA HIS A 138 8.75 7.24 5.11
C HIS A 138 9.10 8.53 4.35
N ALA A 139 8.21 9.51 4.43
CA ALA A 139 8.41 10.86 3.95
C ALA A 139 8.96 10.92 2.50
N HIS A 140 10.19 11.40 2.32
CA HIS A 140 10.86 11.56 1.03
C HIS A 140 11.16 10.25 0.29
N GLU A 141 10.98 9.10 0.93
CA GLU A 141 11.00 7.80 0.26
C GLU A 141 9.79 7.65 -0.69
N HIS A 142 8.72 8.44 -0.53
CA HIS A 142 7.68 8.52 -1.55
C HIS A 142 8.20 9.21 -2.80
N TYR A 143 7.89 8.65 -3.97
CA TYR A 143 8.34 9.22 -5.24
C TYR A 143 7.70 10.58 -5.51
N LEU A 144 6.40 10.71 -5.23
CA LEU A 144 5.66 11.95 -5.39
C LEU A 144 5.79 12.83 -4.15
N SER A 145 6.24 14.07 -4.34
CA SER A 145 6.40 15.07 -3.27
C SER A 145 5.10 15.38 -2.54
N ALA A 146 3.97 15.28 -3.26
CA ALA A 146 2.64 15.40 -2.70
C ALA A 146 2.38 14.43 -1.53
N ASN A 147 3.09 13.28 -1.49
CA ASN A 147 2.93 12.23 -0.47
C ASN A 147 3.98 12.31 0.65
N HIS A 148 4.93 13.26 0.63
CA HIS A 148 6.06 13.32 1.59
C HIS A 148 5.68 13.56 3.04
N PHE A 149 4.43 13.92 3.32
CA PHE A 149 3.93 14.06 4.68
C PHE A 149 3.51 12.71 5.30
N LEU A 150 3.48 11.61 4.52
CA LEU A 150 3.09 10.27 4.98
C LEU A 150 4.26 9.45 5.53
N THR A 151 3.93 8.60 6.48
CA THR A 151 4.65 7.36 6.77
C THR A 151 3.64 6.24 6.69
N CYS A 152 3.87 5.26 5.82
CA CYS A 152 2.94 4.17 5.57
C CYS A 152 3.69 2.86 5.34
#